data_AF-A0A1C6F9H3-F1
#
_entry.id   AF-A0A1C6F9H3-F1
#
_cell.length_a   1.000
_cell.length_b   1.000
_cell.length_c   1.000
_cell.angle_alpha   90.00
_cell.angle_beta   90.00
_cell.angle_gamma   90.00
#
_symmetry.space_group_name_H-M   'P 1'
#
loop_
_entity.id
_entity.type
_entity.pdbx_description
1 polymer ?
#
loop_
_entity_poly.entity_id
_entity_poly.type
_entity_poly.pdbx_seq_one_letter_code
_entity_poly.pdbx_strand_id
1 'polypeptide(L)'
;MGAFYNCSLEKIDIPNVKYIFTNTFENCTNLSEVNIPQSVIKINKFAFKNCGLNNIVIPGGVKNIESNAFSDCPYLKSVTISEGVEKIGWAAFAATDLETVNIPSSVKRIETYAFNECRKLKNVTISDGVEEIGSYAFNNCQNIGDVQIPASVKKIEAYAFNKCWFTKIGTFTFNRKSDFEYDYYMFLNCNNVTIYVLESAKNNYIDNDGNNSIFYDIKTERIKTF
;
A
#
# COMPACT_ATOMS: atom_id res chain seq x y z
N MET A 1 3.82 25.09 -11.36
CA MET A 1 3.97 25.51 -9.95
C MET A 1 2.60 25.45 -9.32
N GLY A 2 2.44 24.75 -8.18
CA GLY A 2 1.14 24.66 -7.49
C GLY A 2 0.83 25.92 -6.69
N ALA A 3 -0.44 26.12 -6.32
CA ALA A 3 -0.93 27.35 -5.71
C ALA A 3 -0.27 27.68 -4.35
N PHE A 4 0.14 26.66 -3.59
CA PHE A 4 0.83 26.77 -2.31
C PHE A 4 2.17 26.01 -2.33
N TYR A 5 2.82 25.90 -3.49
CA TYR A 5 4.12 25.26 -3.60
C TYR A 5 5.16 25.89 -2.65
N ASN A 6 5.94 25.08 -1.91
CA ASN A 6 6.91 25.51 -0.89
C ASN A 6 6.30 26.42 0.22
N CYS A 7 5.02 26.26 0.55
CA CYS A 7 4.38 27.11 1.55
C CYS A 7 4.88 26.85 2.99
N SER A 8 4.78 27.85 3.85
CA SER A 8 5.05 27.74 5.29
C SER A 8 3.80 27.51 6.14
N LEU A 9 2.66 27.16 5.51
CA LEU A 9 1.41 26.89 6.22
C LEU A 9 1.59 25.71 7.19
N GLU A 10 1.02 25.84 8.38
CA GLU A 10 0.99 24.75 9.37
C GLU A 10 -0.28 23.91 9.28
N LYS A 11 -1.40 24.55 8.91
CA LYS A 11 -2.73 23.95 8.80
C LYS A 11 -3.50 24.55 7.63
N ILE A 12 -4.37 23.76 7.00
CA ILE A 12 -5.37 24.26 6.06
C ILE A 12 -6.69 23.48 6.12
N ASP A 13 -7.79 24.24 6.12
CA ASP A 13 -9.12 23.74 5.81
C ASP A 13 -9.36 23.94 4.30
N ILE A 14 -9.36 22.85 3.53
CA ILE A 14 -9.56 22.95 2.08
C ILE A 14 -11.02 23.36 1.83
N PRO A 15 -11.28 24.42 1.04
CA PRO A 15 -12.65 24.83 0.74
C PRO A 15 -13.35 23.78 -0.11
N ASN A 16 -14.67 23.92 -0.27
CA ASN A 16 -15.47 23.03 -1.12
C ASN A 16 -15.00 23.10 -2.59
N VAL A 17 -14.11 22.18 -2.96
CA VAL A 17 -13.53 22.03 -4.30
C VAL A 17 -13.68 20.58 -4.77
N LYS A 18 -13.59 20.39 -6.08
CA LYS A 18 -13.61 19.05 -6.70
C LYS A 18 -12.23 18.42 -6.84
N TYR A 19 -11.19 19.25 -6.93
CA TYR A 19 -9.83 18.80 -7.21
C TYR A 19 -8.85 19.50 -6.30
N ILE A 20 -7.89 18.72 -5.79
CA ILE A 20 -6.63 19.28 -5.29
C ILE A 20 -5.64 19.11 -6.43
N PHE A 21 -5.21 20.22 -7.03
CA PHE A 21 -4.43 20.22 -8.27
C PHE A 21 -2.98 19.76 -8.06
N THR A 22 -2.32 19.47 -9.18
CA THR A 22 -0.94 19.01 -9.21
C THR A 22 -0.04 19.98 -8.46
N ASN A 23 0.86 19.45 -7.63
CA ASN A 23 1.84 20.21 -6.84
C ASN A 23 1.23 21.25 -5.87
N THR A 24 -0.09 21.25 -5.59
CA THR A 24 -0.75 22.36 -4.86
C THR A 24 -0.04 22.71 -3.56
N PHE A 25 0.33 21.72 -2.75
CA PHE A 25 1.01 21.87 -1.47
C PHE A 25 2.39 21.19 -1.47
N GLU A 26 2.98 20.90 -2.63
CA GLU A 26 4.29 20.24 -2.66
C GLU A 26 5.32 21.05 -1.88
N ASN A 27 6.14 20.35 -1.09
CA ASN A 27 7.18 20.89 -0.20
C ASN A 27 6.66 21.87 0.88
N CYS A 28 5.38 21.83 1.24
CA CYS A 28 4.90 22.51 2.45
C CYS A 28 5.34 21.71 3.69
N THR A 29 6.63 21.80 4.05
CA THR A 29 7.24 20.96 5.10
C THR A 29 6.72 21.25 6.51
N ASN A 30 6.09 22.40 6.72
CA ASN A 30 5.43 22.75 7.99
C ASN A 30 3.95 22.31 8.03
N LEU A 31 3.36 21.92 6.89
CA LEU A 31 1.93 21.61 6.80
C LEU A 31 1.66 20.27 7.48
N SER A 32 1.12 20.35 8.69
CA SER A 32 0.94 19.22 9.60
C SER A 32 -0.51 18.75 9.70
N GLU A 33 -1.47 19.64 9.43
CA GLU A 33 -2.91 19.37 9.51
C GLU A 33 -3.64 19.83 8.23
N VAL A 34 -4.37 18.92 7.58
CA VAL A 34 -5.16 19.21 6.37
C VAL A 34 -6.53 18.59 6.51
N ASN A 35 -7.57 19.41 6.39
CA ASN A 35 -8.95 18.94 6.32
C ASN A 35 -9.41 18.91 4.86
N ILE A 36 -9.60 17.70 4.31
CA ILE A 36 -10.09 17.47 2.94
C ILE A 36 -11.62 17.30 2.98
N PRO A 37 -12.41 18.16 2.31
CA PRO A 37 -13.86 18.03 2.33
C PRO A 37 -14.36 16.88 1.44
N GLN A 38 -15.55 16.37 1.74
CA GLN A 38 -16.22 15.31 0.97
C GLN A 38 -16.48 15.65 -0.50
N SER A 39 -16.40 16.95 -0.86
CA SER A 39 -16.55 17.42 -2.23
C SER A 39 -15.40 17.05 -3.15
N VAL A 40 -14.21 16.76 -2.60
CA VAL A 40 -13.01 16.45 -3.38
C VAL A 40 -13.17 15.08 -4.00
N ILE A 41 -13.02 15.02 -5.32
CA ILE A 41 -13.16 13.79 -6.13
C ILE A 41 -11.79 13.23 -6.53
N LYS A 42 -10.76 14.07 -6.60
CA LYS A 42 -9.42 13.64 -6.98
C LYS A 42 -8.34 14.49 -6.33
N ILE A 43 -7.30 13.79 -5.86
CA ILE A 43 -6.06 14.36 -5.36
C ILE A 43 -5.00 14.13 -6.44
N ASN A 44 -4.56 15.19 -7.12
CA ASN A 44 -3.68 15.08 -8.28
C ASN A 44 -2.22 14.80 -7.90
N LYS A 45 -1.41 14.56 -8.94
CA LYS A 45 -0.01 14.17 -8.78
C LYS A 45 0.76 15.18 -7.94
N PHE A 46 1.59 14.68 -7.03
CA PHE A 46 2.43 15.52 -6.15
C PHE A 46 1.66 16.52 -5.27
N ALA A 47 0.33 16.42 -5.13
CA ALA A 47 -0.48 17.45 -4.46
C ALA A 47 0.01 17.80 -3.05
N PHE A 48 0.50 16.81 -2.31
CA PHE A 48 1.05 16.92 -0.96
C PHE A 48 2.43 16.25 -0.84
N LYS A 49 3.18 16.14 -1.93
CA LYS A 49 4.53 15.55 -1.88
C LYS A 49 5.41 16.36 -0.92
N ASN A 50 6.19 15.68 -0.09
CA ASN A 50 7.11 16.31 0.87
C ASN A 50 6.43 17.30 1.83
N CYS A 51 5.22 16.97 2.29
CA CYS A 51 4.54 17.74 3.35
C CYS A 51 4.88 17.22 4.75
N GLY A 52 4.77 18.10 5.75
CA GLY A 52 4.98 17.80 7.17
C GLY A 52 3.83 17.06 7.87
N LEU A 53 3.00 16.34 7.12
CA LEU A 53 1.77 15.73 7.64
C LEU A 53 2.07 14.66 8.67
N ASN A 54 1.34 14.67 9.81
CA ASN A 54 1.40 13.57 10.79
C ASN A 54 0.37 12.48 10.49
N ASN A 55 -0.82 12.90 10.08
CA ASN A 55 -1.94 12.04 9.75
C ASN A 55 -2.80 12.70 8.66
N ILE A 56 -3.51 11.91 7.87
CA ILE A 56 -4.46 12.42 6.88
C ILE A 56 -5.68 11.50 6.78
N VAL A 57 -6.85 12.11 6.65
CA VAL A 57 -8.10 11.43 6.31
C VAL A 57 -8.42 11.73 4.85
N ILE A 58 -8.48 10.68 4.03
CA ILE A 58 -8.95 10.73 2.65
C ILE A 58 -10.45 10.41 2.66
N PRO A 59 -11.34 11.39 2.40
CA PRO A 59 -12.78 11.19 2.47
C PRO A 59 -13.28 10.31 1.31
N GLY A 60 -14.42 9.65 1.51
CA GLY A 60 -15.01 8.72 0.54
C GLY A 60 -15.45 9.35 -0.79
N GLY A 61 -15.57 10.68 -0.83
CA GLY A 61 -15.76 11.43 -2.07
C GLY A 61 -14.57 11.33 -3.03
N VAL A 62 -13.35 11.11 -2.52
CA VAL A 62 -12.14 11.00 -3.34
C VAL A 62 -12.15 9.66 -4.04
N LYS A 63 -12.18 9.67 -5.38
CA LYS A 63 -12.11 8.46 -6.21
C LYS A 63 -10.68 8.04 -6.51
N ASN A 64 -9.80 9.02 -6.71
CA ASN A 64 -8.44 8.78 -7.17
C ASN A 64 -7.42 9.55 -6.32
N ILE A 65 -6.46 8.81 -5.76
CA ILE A 65 -5.21 9.34 -5.22
C ILE A 65 -4.16 9.14 -6.33
N GLU A 66 -3.74 10.21 -6.99
CA GLU A 66 -2.84 10.14 -8.15
C GLU A 66 -1.37 9.95 -7.73
N SER A 67 -0.50 9.79 -8.74
CA SER A 67 0.91 9.46 -8.55
C SER A 67 1.63 10.41 -7.59
N ASN A 68 2.38 9.88 -6.63
CA ASN A 68 3.15 10.64 -5.63
C ASN A 68 2.33 11.67 -4.84
N ALA A 69 1.00 11.54 -4.75
CA ALA A 69 0.17 12.55 -4.10
C ALA A 69 0.63 12.88 -2.67
N PHE A 70 1.15 11.90 -1.93
CA PHE A 70 1.65 12.03 -0.56
C PHE A 70 3.06 11.42 -0.41
N SER A 71 3.84 11.30 -1.49
CA SER A 71 5.19 10.72 -1.37
C SER A 71 6.10 11.64 -0.56
N ASP A 72 7.14 11.04 0.04
CA ASP A 72 8.18 11.76 0.76
C ASP A 72 7.67 12.59 1.95
N CYS A 73 6.51 12.26 2.54
CA CYS A 73 6.02 12.90 3.76
C CYS A 73 6.67 12.23 4.99
N PRO A 74 7.75 12.80 5.57
CA PRO A 74 8.63 12.08 6.49
C PRO A 74 8.01 11.88 7.87
N TYR A 75 6.90 12.54 8.18
CA TYR A 75 6.22 12.45 9.47
C TYR A 75 4.86 11.77 9.39
N LEU A 76 4.44 11.30 8.20
CA LEU A 76 3.10 10.75 7.99
C LEU A 76 3.02 9.35 8.58
N LYS A 77 2.45 9.22 9.78
CA LYS A 77 2.34 7.96 10.54
C LYS A 77 1.08 7.18 10.24
N SER A 78 -0.01 7.86 9.90
CA SER A 78 -1.30 7.21 9.67
C SER A 78 -2.09 7.85 8.53
N VAL A 79 -2.68 6.99 7.70
CA VAL A 79 -3.59 7.35 6.61
C VAL A 79 -4.92 6.64 6.85
N THR A 80 -6.01 7.39 6.89
CA THR A 80 -7.37 6.82 6.84
C THR A 80 -7.89 6.95 5.42
N ILE A 81 -8.00 5.83 4.70
CA ILE A 81 -8.61 5.78 3.37
C ILE A 81 -10.06 5.34 3.55
N SER A 82 -11.01 6.24 3.31
CA SER A 82 -12.43 5.95 3.49
C SER A 82 -12.98 5.10 2.35
N GLU A 83 -14.06 4.35 2.63
CA GLU A 83 -14.85 3.69 1.59
C GLU A 83 -15.31 4.69 0.52
N GLY A 84 -15.22 4.29 -0.74
CA GLY A 84 -15.49 5.12 -1.91
C GLY A 84 -14.25 5.47 -2.73
N VAL A 85 -13.04 5.36 -2.15
CA VAL A 85 -11.76 5.49 -2.86
C VAL A 85 -11.53 4.25 -3.73
N GLU A 86 -11.27 4.45 -5.02
CA GLU A 86 -11.19 3.36 -6.00
C GLU A 86 -9.75 3.01 -6.39
N LYS A 87 -8.84 3.98 -6.30
CA LYS A 87 -7.47 3.85 -6.79
C LYS A 87 -6.44 4.52 -5.86
N ILE A 88 -5.37 3.77 -5.57
CA ILE A 88 -4.13 4.27 -4.97
C ILE A 88 -3.05 4.27 -6.06
N GLY A 89 -2.64 5.45 -6.50
CA GLY A 89 -1.76 5.63 -7.65
C GLY A 89 -0.28 5.32 -7.40
N TRP A 90 0.48 5.31 -8.49
CA TRP A 90 1.93 5.07 -8.51
C TRP A 90 2.67 5.86 -7.42
N ALA A 91 3.39 5.16 -6.54
CA ALA A 91 4.14 5.77 -5.44
C ALA A 91 3.35 6.77 -4.57
N ALA A 92 2.02 6.67 -4.48
CA ALA A 92 1.17 7.65 -3.81
C ALA A 92 1.60 7.95 -2.37
N PHE A 93 2.09 6.96 -1.64
CA PHE A 93 2.56 7.06 -0.25
C PHE A 93 4.01 6.59 -0.08
N ALA A 94 4.81 6.61 -1.15
CA ALA A 94 6.19 6.14 -1.08
C ALA A 94 7.05 7.02 -0.16
N ALA A 95 8.05 6.40 0.50
CA ALA A 95 9.01 7.04 1.40
C ALA A 95 8.33 7.85 2.53
N THR A 96 7.25 7.28 3.10
CA THR A 96 6.56 7.84 4.27
C THR A 96 6.89 7.05 5.53
N ASP A 97 6.65 7.66 6.68
CA ASP A 97 6.81 7.04 8.00
C ASP A 97 5.56 6.25 8.45
N LEU A 98 4.71 5.83 7.49
CA LEU A 98 3.44 5.18 7.78
C LEU A 98 3.67 3.94 8.64
N GLU A 99 2.92 3.84 9.74
CA GLU A 99 2.96 2.68 10.63
C GLU A 99 1.78 1.72 10.39
N THR A 100 0.66 2.26 9.91
CA THR A 100 -0.55 1.50 9.63
C THR A 100 -1.23 1.98 8.36
N VAL A 101 -1.79 1.06 7.58
CA VAL A 101 -2.74 1.40 6.52
C VAL A 101 -3.88 0.41 6.46
N ASN A 102 -5.10 0.94 6.37
CA ASN A 102 -6.31 0.16 6.10
C ASN A 102 -6.78 0.51 4.68
N ILE A 103 -6.75 -0.48 3.79
CA ILE A 103 -7.16 -0.34 2.40
C ILE A 103 -8.61 -0.84 2.29
N PRO A 104 -9.58 0.05 2.00
CA PRO A 104 -11.01 -0.27 2.00
C PRO A 104 -11.40 -1.15 0.80
N SER A 105 -12.57 -1.77 0.89
CA SER A 105 -13.10 -2.70 -0.12
C SER A 105 -13.38 -2.02 -1.47
N SER A 106 -13.61 -0.71 -1.46
CA SER A 106 -13.79 0.08 -2.68
C SER A 106 -12.52 0.21 -3.53
N VAL A 107 -11.32 0.04 -2.96
CA VAL A 107 -10.07 0.14 -3.72
C VAL A 107 -9.92 -1.08 -4.62
N LYS A 108 -9.78 -0.86 -5.93
CA LYS A 108 -9.62 -1.94 -6.90
C LYS A 108 -8.18 -2.31 -7.17
N ARG A 109 -7.29 -1.32 -7.17
CA ARG A 109 -5.87 -1.50 -7.46
C ARG A 109 -4.99 -0.69 -6.53
N ILE A 110 -3.96 -1.37 -6.01
CA ILE A 110 -2.79 -0.78 -5.39
C ILE A 110 -1.71 -0.71 -6.47
N GLU A 111 -1.39 0.48 -6.98
CA GLU A 111 -0.44 0.60 -8.09
C GLU A 111 1.02 0.36 -7.69
N THR A 112 1.87 0.26 -8.70
CA THR A 112 3.32 0.08 -8.57
C THR A 112 3.92 1.11 -7.59
N TYR A 113 4.77 0.63 -6.68
CA TYR A 113 5.43 1.42 -5.65
C TYR A 113 4.51 2.17 -4.66
N ALA A 114 3.19 1.94 -4.63
CA ALA A 114 2.25 2.74 -3.84
C ALA A 114 2.69 3.02 -2.39
N PHE A 115 3.28 2.04 -1.71
CA PHE A 115 3.83 2.11 -0.36
C PHE A 115 5.32 1.77 -0.31
N ASN A 116 6.05 2.00 -1.41
CA ASN A 116 7.49 1.76 -1.49
C ASN A 116 8.25 2.51 -0.40
N GLU A 117 9.20 1.83 0.26
CA GLU A 117 10.03 2.39 1.32
C GLU A 117 9.26 2.92 2.54
N CYS A 118 8.04 2.45 2.78
CA CYS A 118 7.34 2.67 4.06
C CYS A 118 7.98 1.79 5.15
N ARG A 119 9.23 2.08 5.53
CA ARG A 119 10.05 1.20 6.38
C ARG A 119 9.48 1.01 7.78
N LYS A 120 8.61 1.92 8.26
CA LYS A 120 7.94 1.83 9.56
C LYS A 120 6.58 1.13 9.52
N LEU A 121 6.12 0.71 8.34
CA LEU A 121 4.80 0.11 8.15
C LEU A 121 4.76 -1.25 8.85
N LYS A 122 3.90 -1.37 9.85
CA LYS A 122 3.73 -2.58 10.67
C LYS A 122 2.44 -3.31 10.34
N ASN A 123 1.34 -2.56 10.22
CA ASN A 123 0.00 -3.15 10.06
C ASN A 123 -0.59 -2.76 8.71
N VAL A 124 -0.89 -3.76 7.89
CA VAL A 124 -1.54 -3.59 6.59
C VAL A 124 -2.81 -4.43 6.56
N THR A 125 -3.96 -3.76 6.47
CA THR A 125 -5.25 -4.42 6.24
C THR A 125 -5.65 -4.23 4.78
N ILE A 126 -5.85 -5.33 4.06
CA ILE A 126 -6.35 -5.32 2.68
C ILE A 126 -7.77 -5.91 2.70
N SER A 127 -8.78 -5.09 2.44
CA SER A 127 -10.18 -5.53 2.49
C SER A 127 -10.59 -6.34 1.26
N ASP A 128 -11.60 -7.19 1.42
CA ASP A 128 -12.19 -7.96 0.32
C ASP A 128 -12.86 -7.02 -0.69
N GLY A 129 -12.31 -6.94 -1.89
CA GLY A 129 -12.69 -5.97 -2.93
C GLY A 129 -11.49 -5.49 -3.76
N VAL A 130 -10.27 -5.56 -3.19
CA VAL A 130 -9.00 -5.31 -3.89
C VAL A 130 -8.72 -6.42 -4.87
N GLU A 131 -8.43 -6.07 -6.13
CA GLU A 131 -8.27 -7.04 -7.21
C GLU A 131 -6.80 -7.21 -7.65
N GLU A 132 -6.00 -6.14 -7.55
CA GLU A 132 -4.62 -6.13 -8.05
C GLU A 132 -3.64 -5.42 -7.09
N ILE A 133 -2.49 -6.06 -6.86
CA ILE A 133 -1.34 -5.48 -6.15
C ILE A 133 -0.19 -5.35 -7.16
N GLY A 134 0.21 -4.11 -7.44
CA GLY A 134 1.20 -3.80 -8.46
C GLY A 134 2.65 -4.07 -8.06
N SER A 135 3.55 -4.03 -9.05
CA SER A 135 4.96 -4.35 -8.82
C SER A 135 5.57 -3.43 -7.77
N TYR A 136 6.37 -3.98 -6.86
CA TYR A 136 7.01 -3.22 -5.79
C TYR A 136 6.06 -2.41 -4.88
N ALA A 137 4.74 -2.71 -4.85
CA ALA A 137 3.75 -1.95 -4.10
C ALA A 137 4.13 -1.72 -2.62
N PHE A 138 4.70 -2.74 -1.97
CA PHE A 138 5.20 -2.71 -0.59
C PHE A 138 6.72 -2.95 -0.53
N ASN A 139 7.45 -2.60 -1.59
CA ASN A 139 8.90 -2.81 -1.63
C ASN A 139 9.61 -2.08 -0.47
N ASN A 140 10.56 -2.77 0.16
CA ASN A 140 11.38 -2.26 1.25
C ASN A 140 10.55 -1.79 2.48
N CYS A 141 9.40 -2.42 2.74
CA CYS A 141 8.65 -2.28 3.99
C CYS A 141 9.24 -3.20 5.07
N GLN A 142 10.32 -2.76 5.70
CA GLN A 142 11.18 -3.59 6.57
C GLN A 142 10.61 -3.91 7.96
N ASN A 143 9.40 -3.46 8.30
CA ASN A 143 8.76 -3.74 9.58
C ASN A 143 7.34 -4.31 9.41
N ILE A 144 6.97 -4.68 8.18
CA ILE A 144 5.61 -5.15 7.88
C ILE A 144 5.35 -6.46 8.66
N GLY A 145 4.19 -6.52 9.32
CA GLY A 145 3.73 -7.67 10.08
C GLY A 145 2.91 -8.63 9.20
N ASP A 146 1.96 -9.33 9.81
CA ASP A 146 1.07 -10.25 9.09
C ASP A 146 0.21 -9.52 8.06
N VAL A 147 0.08 -10.10 6.87
CA VAL A 147 -0.72 -9.55 5.77
C VAL A 147 -1.67 -10.62 5.27
N GLN A 148 -2.98 -10.36 5.40
CA GLN A 148 -4.01 -11.21 4.84
C GLN A 148 -4.27 -10.78 3.39
N ILE A 149 -4.12 -11.71 2.44
CA ILE A 149 -4.43 -11.47 1.02
C ILE A 149 -5.86 -11.97 0.76
N PRO A 150 -6.84 -11.07 0.56
CA PRO A 150 -8.24 -11.46 0.43
C PRO A 150 -8.50 -12.19 -0.90
N ALA A 151 -9.63 -12.91 -0.96
CA ALA A 151 -10.00 -13.73 -2.10
C ALA A 151 -10.32 -12.95 -3.37
N SER A 152 -10.63 -11.67 -3.23
CA SER A 152 -10.80 -10.76 -4.35
C SER A 152 -9.50 -10.51 -5.13
N VAL A 153 -8.32 -10.68 -4.52
CA VAL A 153 -7.05 -10.41 -5.20
C VAL A 153 -6.82 -11.47 -6.27
N LYS A 154 -6.79 -11.03 -7.52
CA LYS A 154 -6.60 -11.87 -8.72
C LYS A 154 -5.15 -11.88 -9.18
N LYS A 155 -4.42 -10.79 -8.91
CA LYS A 155 -3.05 -10.59 -9.40
C LYS A 155 -2.17 -9.90 -8.36
N ILE A 156 -0.97 -10.47 -8.16
CA ILE A 156 0.13 -9.83 -7.45
C ILE A 156 1.33 -9.81 -8.40
N GLU A 157 1.77 -8.61 -8.76
CA GLU A 157 2.85 -8.40 -9.73
C GLU A 157 4.24 -8.56 -9.10
N ALA A 158 5.26 -8.60 -9.96
CA ALA A 158 6.65 -8.84 -9.60
C ALA A 158 7.12 -7.96 -8.44
N TYR A 159 7.82 -8.57 -7.47
CA TYR A 159 8.47 -7.85 -6.38
C TYR A 159 7.53 -7.04 -5.48
N ALA A 160 6.21 -7.30 -5.50
CA ALA A 160 5.22 -6.55 -4.72
C ALA A 160 5.60 -6.39 -3.25
N PHE A 161 6.23 -7.40 -2.65
CA PHE A 161 6.71 -7.38 -1.27
C PHE A 161 8.24 -7.51 -1.16
N ASN A 162 9.01 -7.15 -2.20
CA ASN A 162 10.46 -7.30 -2.19
C ASN A 162 11.13 -6.54 -1.03
N LYS A 163 12.17 -7.12 -0.42
CA LYS A 163 12.88 -6.55 0.74
C LYS A 163 11.98 -6.25 1.94
N CYS A 164 10.88 -6.98 2.12
CA CYS A 164 10.11 -6.94 3.36
C CYS A 164 10.79 -7.82 4.42
N TRP A 165 11.18 -7.22 5.54
CA TRP A 165 11.80 -7.92 6.67
C TRP A 165 10.75 -8.04 7.76
N PHE A 166 10.37 -9.27 8.10
CA PHE A 166 9.39 -9.47 9.15
C PHE A 166 10.12 -9.51 10.51
N THR A 167 9.73 -8.61 11.42
CA THR A 167 10.28 -8.53 12.79
C THR A 167 9.76 -9.66 13.70
N LYS A 168 8.72 -10.37 13.24
CA LYS A 168 8.20 -11.65 13.73
C LYS A 168 8.00 -12.56 12.51
N ILE A 169 7.60 -13.83 12.65
CA ILE A 169 7.20 -14.62 11.47
C ILE A 169 6.04 -13.88 10.79
N GLY A 170 6.24 -13.45 9.55
CA GLY A 170 5.21 -12.84 8.74
C GLY A 170 4.35 -13.91 8.10
N THR A 171 3.05 -13.84 8.33
CA THR A 171 2.07 -14.75 7.74
C THR A 171 1.41 -14.08 6.55
N PHE A 172 1.60 -14.63 5.35
CA PHE A 172 0.71 -14.38 4.23
C PHE A 172 -0.32 -15.50 4.12
N THR A 173 -1.59 -15.19 4.36
CA THR A 173 -2.69 -16.13 4.11
C THR A 173 -3.37 -15.76 2.81
N PHE A 174 -3.42 -16.72 1.88
CA PHE A 174 -4.12 -16.56 0.60
C PHE A 174 -5.45 -17.31 0.62
N ASN A 175 -6.55 -16.57 0.53
CA ASN A 175 -7.90 -17.12 0.39
C ASN A 175 -8.22 -17.31 -1.10
N ARG A 176 -7.73 -18.35 -1.78
CA ARG A 176 -7.66 -18.38 -3.28
C ARG A 176 -8.93 -18.85 -4.01
N LYS A 177 -9.09 -18.38 -5.28
CA LYS A 177 -9.84 -19.01 -6.39
C LYS A 177 -8.86 -19.55 -7.47
N SER A 178 -9.35 -20.35 -8.42
CA SER A 178 -8.55 -21.05 -9.46
C SER A 178 -7.75 -20.18 -10.42
N ASP A 179 -8.06 -18.88 -10.52
CA ASP A 179 -7.62 -18.02 -11.63
C ASP A 179 -6.50 -17.04 -11.24
N PHE A 180 -5.77 -17.35 -10.16
CA PHE A 180 -4.74 -16.45 -9.63
C PHE A 180 -3.42 -16.56 -10.40
N GLU A 181 -2.92 -15.43 -10.92
CA GLU A 181 -1.61 -15.32 -11.57
C GLU A 181 -0.55 -14.77 -10.57
N TYR A 182 0.49 -15.56 -10.31
CA TYR A 182 1.62 -15.18 -9.43
C TYR A 182 2.84 -14.82 -10.26
N ASP A 183 3.49 -13.70 -9.91
CA ASP A 183 4.88 -13.49 -10.31
C ASP A 183 5.82 -14.21 -9.35
N TYR A 184 6.80 -14.89 -9.93
CA TYR A 184 7.81 -15.68 -9.25
C TYR A 184 8.53 -14.94 -8.11
N TYR A 185 8.78 -13.64 -8.30
CA TYR A 185 9.67 -12.89 -7.43
C TYR A 185 8.94 -11.98 -6.44
N MET A 186 7.66 -12.25 -6.14
CA MET A 186 6.84 -11.36 -5.31
C MET A 186 7.42 -11.13 -3.91
N PHE A 187 8.14 -12.12 -3.36
CA PHE A 187 8.77 -12.09 -2.03
C PHE A 187 10.30 -12.07 -2.08
N LEU A 188 10.91 -11.68 -3.21
CA LEU A 188 12.36 -11.65 -3.32
C LEU A 188 13.00 -10.81 -2.20
N ASN A 189 14.14 -11.26 -1.67
CA ASN A 189 14.86 -10.60 -0.58
C ASN A 189 14.06 -10.43 0.71
N CYS A 190 12.96 -11.17 0.90
CA CYS A 190 12.29 -11.28 2.19
C CYS A 190 12.95 -12.33 3.07
N ASN A 191 12.87 -12.13 4.38
CA ASN A 191 13.31 -13.08 5.40
C ASN A 191 12.16 -13.33 6.38
N ASN A 192 12.09 -14.53 6.99
CA ASN A 192 11.07 -14.92 7.98
C ASN A 192 9.63 -14.91 7.44
N VAL A 193 9.43 -15.29 6.17
CA VAL A 193 8.09 -15.41 5.57
C VAL A 193 7.57 -16.84 5.75
N THR A 194 6.39 -16.97 6.35
CA THR A 194 5.59 -18.20 6.26
C THR A 194 4.38 -17.93 5.38
N ILE A 195 4.24 -18.71 4.32
CA ILE A 195 3.13 -18.57 3.37
C ILE A 195 2.13 -19.70 3.62
N TYR A 196 0.91 -19.30 3.94
CA TYR A 196 -0.23 -20.17 4.16
C TYR A 196 -1.20 -20.09 2.98
N VAL A 197 -1.51 -21.24 2.39
CA VAL A 197 -2.47 -21.34 1.27
C VAL A 197 -3.62 -22.25 1.68
N LEU A 198 -4.85 -21.74 1.64
CA LEU A 198 -6.05 -22.56 1.82
C LEU A 198 -6.38 -23.26 0.50
N GLU A 199 -6.22 -24.58 0.42
CA GLU A 199 -6.22 -25.30 -0.86
C GLU A 199 -7.61 -25.41 -1.53
N SER A 200 -7.65 -25.06 -2.82
CA SER A 200 -8.25 -25.88 -3.88
C SER A 200 -7.45 -25.84 -5.21
N ALA A 201 -6.14 -25.52 -5.18
CA ALA A 201 -5.35 -25.31 -6.40
C ALA A 201 -4.18 -26.29 -6.53
N LYS A 202 -4.20 -27.09 -7.60
CA LYS A 202 -3.05 -27.86 -8.06
C LYS A 202 -1.98 -26.93 -8.63
N ASN A 203 -0.77 -27.07 -8.10
CA ASN A 203 0.56 -26.84 -8.70
C ASN A 203 0.79 -25.60 -9.59
N ASN A 204 1.69 -24.71 -9.15
CA ASN A 204 2.84 -24.17 -9.92
C ASN A 204 3.49 -22.96 -9.20
N TYR A 205 3.81 -23.10 -7.91
CA TYR A 205 4.81 -22.22 -7.29
C TYR A 205 6.14 -22.97 -7.32
N ILE A 206 7.15 -22.37 -7.92
CA ILE A 206 8.55 -22.83 -7.83
C ILE A 206 9.26 -21.70 -7.06
N ASP A 207 10.09 -22.05 -6.08
CA ASP A 207 10.90 -21.12 -5.31
C ASP A 207 12.31 -21.05 -5.93
N ASN A 208 12.77 -19.87 -6.38
CA ASN A 208 14.14 -19.59 -6.86
C ASN A 208 14.66 -18.40 -6.04
N ASP A 209 14.06 -18.11 -4.88
CA ASP A 209 14.36 -16.90 -4.12
C ASP A 209 15.66 -17.02 -3.32
N GLY A 210 16.33 -18.19 -3.34
CA GLY A 210 17.60 -18.40 -2.63
C GLY A 210 17.52 -18.15 -1.12
N ASN A 211 16.31 -18.05 -0.57
CA ASN A 211 15.99 -17.66 0.80
C ASN A 211 15.13 -18.73 1.50
N ASN A 212 15.16 -18.72 2.84
CA ASN A 212 14.44 -19.66 3.72
C ASN A 212 12.92 -19.37 3.81
N SER A 213 12.21 -19.29 2.68
CA SER A 213 10.75 -19.18 2.67
C SER A 213 10.13 -20.55 2.92
N ILE A 214 9.27 -20.67 3.95
CA ILE A 214 8.60 -21.93 4.27
C ILE A 214 7.17 -21.88 3.75
N PHE A 215 6.85 -22.78 2.82
CA PHE A 215 5.48 -22.98 2.34
C PHE A 215 4.78 -24.00 3.22
N TYR A 216 3.70 -23.55 3.86
CA TYR A 216 2.85 -24.40 4.69
C TYR A 216 1.48 -24.56 4.05
N ASP A 217 1.20 -25.78 3.61
CA ASP A 217 -0.13 -26.16 3.14
C ASP A 217 -1.01 -26.53 4.34
N ILE A 218 -2.05 -25.71 4.58
CA ILE A 218 -2.93 -25.84 5.75
C ILE A 218 -3.77 -27.14 5.69
N LYS A 219 -4.07 -27.67 4.51
CA LYS A 219 -4.88 -28.91 4.40
C LYS A 219 -4.03 -30.17 4.52
N THR A 220 -2.79 -30.15 4.04
CA THR A 220 -1.94 -31.34 4.07
C THR A 220 -1.03 -31.42 5.28
N GLU A 221 -1.00 -30.38 6.13
CA GLU A 221 -0.08 -30.24 7.28
C GLU A 221 1.40 -30.45 6.90
N ARG A 222 1.74 -30.27 5.62
CA ARG A 222 3.08 -30.53 5.10
C ARG A 222 3.82 -29.23 4.88
N ILE A 223 5.01 -29.18 5.46
CA ILE A 223 6.06 -28.24 5.07
C ILE A 223 6.56 -28.66 3.71
N LYS A 224 6.46 -27.78 2.70
CA LYS A 224 7.21 -27.93 1.45
C LYS A 224 8.43 -27.01 1.53
N THR A 225 9.58 -27.59 1.83
CA THR A 225 10.88 -27.02 1.46
C THR A 225 11.17 -27.43 0.03
N PHE A 226 11.34 -26.46 -0.87
CA PHE A 226 11.86 -26.71 -2.22
C PHE A 226 13.36 -26.43 -2.23
#